data_AF-A0A2J7ZIR4-F1
#
_entry.id   AF-A0A2J7ZIR4-F1
#
_cell.length_a   1.000
_cell.length_b   1.000
_cell.length_c   1.000
_cell.angle_alpha   90.00
_cell.angle_beta   90.00
_cell.angle_gamma   90.00
#
_symmetry.space_group_name_H-M   'P 1'
#
loop_
_entity.id
_entity.type
_entity.pdbx_description
1 polymer ?
#
loop_
_entity_poly.entity_id
_entity_poly.type
_entity_poly.pdbx_seq_one_letter_code
_entity_poly.pdbx_strand_id
1 'polypeptide(L)'
;MIEYVTKEVDVDIGGGRDEVDVDVDIGGRDEVDVDVDIGGRDEVDVDVDIGGRDEVDVDVDIGGGGDDVGSNFSRKPKLSSKLPRVYVRVLQALVYGSGVKPAFVYGSRSNDRYTMRLQGPWRSIVDRCLTEASTVRSSALYPRVVDLGGTEAWSDVLLKMQCAKDADPDEDECHAVVTTACPEISPRFLFGMTIAGVRISFMEWLDDCASLYDLHKTKSPLLDVGMYTGVRDAITKMWLTAGVLHCDLHPNNILIGRKTRAVYIIDYGMAMQIDGEMRDDLHEVLHRKGVRAEDAFDAICKDHALKVIVRRGYNVDDMDDWNDDGTFLRLLRSTYCKVKKKK
;
A
#
# COMPACT_ATOMS: atom_id res chain seq x y z
N MET A 1 -30.39 -10.11 -22.46
CA MET A 1 -29.24 -10.19 -21.55
C MET A 1 -28.54 -11.48 -21.93
N ILE A 2 -27.41 -11.37 -22.63
CA ILE A 2 -26.58 -12.54 -22.95
C ILE A 2 -25.58 -12.60 -21.80
N GLU A 3 -25.70 -13.59 -20.93
CA GLU A 3 -24.60 -13.95 -20.02
C GLU A 3 -23.50 -14.54 -20.88
N TYR A 4 -22.35 -13.88 -20.93
CA TYR A 4 -21.12 -14.49 -21.42
C TYR A 4 -20.62 -15.41 -20.31
N VAL A 5 -20.47 -16.69 -20.62
CA VAL A 5 -19.94 -17.67 -19.67
C VAL A 5 -18.46 -17.82 -20.00
N THR A 6 -17.58 -17.29 -19.15
CA THR A 6 -16.15 -17.58 -19.27
C THR A 6 -15.92 -19.07 -19.07
N LYS A 7 -15.16 -19.67 -19.99
CA LYS A 7 -14.69 -21.05 -19.85
C LYS A 7 -13.22 -21.02 -19.43
N GLU A 8 -12.96 -21.55 -18.25
CA GLU A 8 -11.60 -21.73 -17.72
C GLU A 8 -11.20 -23.19 -17.89
N VAL A 9 -10.00 -23.41 -18.43
CA VAL A 9 -9.37 -24.72 -18.55
C VAL A 9 -7.99 -24.66 -17.90
N ASP A 10 -7.86 -25.35 -16.77
CA ASP A 10 -6.60 -25.47 -16.03
C ASP A 10 -6.03 -26.88 -16.20
N VAL A 11 -4.80 -26.96 -16.70
CA VAL A 11 -4.04 -28.22 -16.83
C VAL A 11 -2.76 -28.12 -16.00
N ASP A 12 -2.63 -28.99 -14.99
CA ASP A 12 -1.43 -29.12 -14.17
C ASP A 12 -0.89 -30.56 -14.27
N ILE A 13 0.34 -30.69 -14.80
CA ILE A 13 1.03 -31.97 -14.92
C ILE A 13 2.29 -31.95 -14.06
N GLY A 14 2.25 -32.72 -12.97
CA GLY A 14 3.36 -32.89 -12.03
C GLY A 14 4.53 -33.70 -12.60
N GLY A 15 5.76 -33.27 -12.29
CA GLY A 15 6.94 -33.68 -13.04
C GLY A 15 7.39 -35.15 -12.97
N GLY A 16 7.69 -35.67 -14.17
CA GLY A 16 8.30 -36.98 -14.47
C GLY A 16 9.35 -36.85 -15.59
N ARG A 17 9.89 -37.99 -16.05
CA ARG A 17 10.81 -38.08 -17.21
C ARG A 17 10.10 -38.67 -18.42
N ASP A 18 8.91 -38.16 -18.68
CA ASP A 18 8.05 -38.66 -19.73
C ASP A 18 7.76 -37.51 -20.68
N GLU A 19 7.68 -37.81 -21.99
CA GLU A 19 7.18 -36.88 -23.00
C GLU A 19 5.72 -36.54 -22.68
N VAL A 20 5.38 -35.25 -22.72
CA VAL A 20 4.05 -34.74 -22.38
C VAL A 20 3.48 -33.99 -23.56
N ASP A 21 2.43 -34.57 -24.14
CA ASP A 21 1.63 -33.95 -25.20
C ASP A 21 0.29 -33.48 -24.60
N VAL A 22 0.01 -32.18 -24.73
CA VAL A 22 -1.24 -31.57 -24.27
C VAL A 22 -1.97 -30.93 -25.44
N ASP A 23 -3.06 -31.56 -25.86
CA ASP A 23 -3.98 -31.03 -26.87
C ASP A 23 -5.22 -30.44 -26.19
N VAL A 24 -5.42 -29.13 -26.34
CA VAL A 24 -6.61 -28.43 -25.86
C VAL A 24 -7.37 -27.84 -27.03
N ASP A 25 -8.58 -28.33 -27.23
CA ASP A 25 -9.41 -27.99 -28.39
C ASP A 25 -10.73 -27.37 -27.91
N ILE A 26 -10.89 -26.05 -28.09
CA ILE A 26 -12.02 -25.29 -27.53
C ILE A 26 -12.80 -24.57 -28.63
N GLY A 27 -14.08 -24.92 -28.76
CA GLY A 27 -15.03 -24.26 -29.67
C GLY A 27 -16.09 -23.44 -28.92
N GLY A 28 -16.35 -22.21 -29.38
CA GLY A 28 -17.39 -21.36 -28.79
C GLY A 28 -17.43 -19.91 -29.28
N ARG A 29 -18.35 -19.11 -28.70
CA ARG A 29 -18.42 -17.64 -28.83
C ARG A 29 -18.30 -16.98 -27.45
N ASP A 30 -17.46 -17.58 -26.62
CA ASP A 30 -17.27 -17.20 -25.24
C ASP A 30 -15.80 -16.78 -25.08
N GLU A 31 -15.52 -15.92 -24.09
CA GLU A 31 -14.15 -15.66 -23.63
C GLU A 31 -13.59 -16.95 -23.01
N VAL A 32 -12.39 -17.33 -23.42
CA VAL A 32 -11.73 -18.59 -23.02
C VAL A 32 -10.36 -18.27 -22.43
N ASP A 33 -10.14 -18.73 -21.20
CA ASP A 33 -8.85 -18.68 -20.50
C ASP A 33 -8.31 -20.12 -20.39
N VAL A 34 -7.09 -20.34 -20.88
CA VAL A 34 -6.39 -21.62 -20.78
C VAL A 34 -5.06 -21.40 -20.07
N ASP A 35 -4.90 -21.98 -18.88
CA ASP A 35 -3.67 -21.97 -18.11
C ASP A 35 -3.08 -23.40 -18.08
N VAL A 36 -1.88 -23.57 -18.65
CA VAL A 36 -1.17 -24.86 -18.68
C VAL A 36 0.16 -24.73 -17.94
N ASP A 37 0.33 -25.51 -16.88
CA ASP A 37 1.57 -25.62 -16.10
C ASP A 37 2.12 -27.05 -16.22
N ILE A 38 3.31 -27.18 -16.80
CA ILE A 38 3.98 -28.47 -17.00
C ILE A 38 5.37 -28.42 -16.36
N GLY A 39 5.58 -29.25 -15.34
CA GLY A 39 6.91 -29.49 -14.77
C GLY A 39 7.59 -30.70 -15.43
N GLY A 40 8.84 -30.58 -15.88
CA GLY A 40 9.52 -31.71 -16.55
C GLY A 40 10.92 -31.38 -17.05
N ARG A 41 11.66 -32.36 -17.57
CA ARG A 41 12.99 -32.14 -18.18
C ARG A 41 13.10 -32.57 -19.65
N ASP A 42 12.05 -33.18 -20.17
CA ASP A 42 12.04 -33.75 -21.51
C ASP A 42 11.11 -32.95 -22.43
N GLU A 43 11.04 -33.31 -23.72
CA GLU A 43 10.31 -32.57 -24.75
C GLU A 43 8.80 -32.47 -24.40
N VAL A 44 8.27 -31.24 -24.53
CA VAL A 44 6.87 -30.90 -24.24
C VAL A 44 6.28 -30.28 -25.50
N ASP A 45 5.20 -30.89 -26.03
CA ASP A 45 4.42 -30.35 -27.13
C ASP A 45 3.03 -29.93 -26.62
N VAL A 46 2.65 -28.69 -26.93
CA VAL A 46 1.39 -28.10 -26.48
C VAL A 46 0.71 -27.47 -27.69
N ASP A 47 -0.30 -28.17 -28.19
CA ASP A 47 -1.13 -27.71 -29.29
C ASP A 47 -2.49 -27.24 -28.73
N VAL A 48 -2.72 -25.93 -28.84
CA VAL A 48 -3.96 -25.28 -28.43
C VAL A 48 -4.66 -24.76 -29.67
N ASP A 49 -5.73 -25.43 -30.09
CA ASP A 49 -6.58 -24.99 -31.20
C ASP A 49 -7.89 -24.40 -30.64
N ILE A 50 -8.13 -23.12 -30.97
CA ILE A 50 -9.27 -22.37 -30.43
C ILE A 50 -10.07 -21.77 -31.58
N GLY A 51 -11.25 -22.33 -31.80
CA GLY A 51 -12.21 -21.87 -32.79
C GLY A 51 -13.25 -20.92 -32.19
N GLY A 52 -13.09 -19.61 -32.41
CA GLY A 52 -14.01 -18.58 -31.89
C GLY A 52 -13.85 -17.19 -32.51
N ARG A 53 -14.69 -16.23 -32.10
CA ARG A 53 -14.67 -14.80 -32.57
C ARG A 53 -14.33 -13.79 -31.47
N ASP A 54 -14.16 -14.24 -30.24
CA ASP A 54 -13.99 -13.40 -29.04
C ASP A 54 -12.55 -13.52 -28.51
N GLU A 55 -12.18 -12.70 -27.52
CA GLU A 55 -10.80 -12.62 -27.00
C GLU A 55 -10.38 -13.91 -26.28
N VAL A 56 -9.14 -14.35 -26.53
CA VAL A 56 -8.57 -15.61 -26.03
C VAL A 56 -7.22 -15.29 -25.39
N ASP A 57 -7.06 -15.62 -24.11
CA ASP A 57 -5.82 -15.50 -23.35
C ASP A 57 -5.29 -16.92 -23.03
N VAL A 58 -4.08 -17.23 -23.50
CA VAL A 58 -3.39 -18.51 -23.27
C VAL A 58 -2.08 -18.24 -22.54
N ASP A 59 -1.92 -18.79 -21.33
CA ASP A 59 -0.68 -18.71 -20.54
C ASP A 59 -0.11 -20.14 -20.40
N VAL A 60 1.11 -20.35 -20.89
CA VAL A 60 1.81 -21.66 -20.85
C VAL A 60 3.13 -21.48 -20.11
N ASP A 61 3.28 -22.16 -18.97
CA ASP A 61 4.54 -22.25 -18.22
C ASP A 61 5.12 -23.67 -18.32
N ILE A 62 6.36 -23.77 -18.81
CA ILE A 62 7.07 -25.05 -18.95
C ILE A 62 8.35 -24.98 -18.13
N GLY A 63 8.35 -25.66 -17.00
CA GLY A 63 9.46 -25.68 -16.05
C GLY A 63 10.47 -26.80 -16.33
N GLY A 64 11.48 -26.54 -17.18
CA GLY A 64 12.57 -27.49 -17.46
C GLY A 64 13.94 -26.84 -17.62
N GLY A 65 14.93 -27.34 -16.87
CA GLY A 65 16.32 -26.90 -16.97
C GLY A 65 17.10 -27.78 -17.93
N GLY A 66 17.32 -27.29 -19.15
CA GLY A 66 18.24 -27.88 -20.13
C GLY A 66 17.72 -27.79 -21.57
N ASP A 67 18.42 -27.00 -22.38
CA ASP A 67 18.53 -26.96 -23.84
C ASP A 67 17.26 -26.93 -24.73
N ASP A 68 17.19 -25.84 -25.51
CA ASP A 68 16.39 -25.58 -26.72
C ASP A 68 14.88 -25.88 -26.73
N VAL A 69 14.09 -24.84 -26.43
CA VAL A 69 12.79 -24.63 -27.08
C VAL A 69 12.80 -23.26 -27.73
N GLY A 70 12.86 -23.24 -29.06
CA GLY A 70 12.78 -22.03 -29.85
C GLY A 70 11.35 -21.50 -29.89
N SER A 71 11.04 -20.47 -29.10
CA SER A 71 9.83 -19.67 -29.28
C SER A 71 10.12 -18.17 -29.19
N ASN A 72 9.78 -17.47 -30.26
CA ASN A 72 10.00 -16.06 -30.49
C ASN A 72 8.99 -15.22 -29.69
N PHE A 73 9.16 -15.08 -28.37
CA PHE A 73 8.43 -14.07 -27.59
C PHE A 73 9.35 -13.27 -26.67
N SER A 74 9.32 -11.95 -26.89
CA SER A 74 10.03 -10.91 -26.13
C SER A 74 9.80 -11.08 -24.63
N ARG A 75 10.86 -11.41 -23.88
CA ARG A 75 10.89 -11.48 -22.40
C ARG A 75 10.36 -10.18 -21.77
N LYS A 76 9.12 -10.18 -21.28
CA LYS A 76 8.53 -9.11 -20.45
C LYS A 76 8.97 -9.25 -18.98
N PRO A 77 8.99 -8.18 -18.18
CA PRO A 77 9.57 -8.19 -16.82
C PRO A 77 8.71 -8.97 -15.80
N LYS A 78 9.39 -9.56 -14.80
CA LYS A 78 8.91 -10.38 -13.66
C LYS A 78 7.97 -9.66 -12.65
N LEU A 79 7.01 -8.87 -13.12
CA LEU A 79 6.08 -8.10 -12.27
C LEU A 79 4.73 -8.82 -12.07
N SER A 80 4.35 -9.71 -12.99
CA SER A 80 3.03 -10.37 -13.04
C SER A 80 2.79 -11.34 -11.90
N SER A 81 3.78 -12.14 -11.49
CA SER A 81 3.58 -13.21 -10.49
C SER A 81 3.26 -12.72 -9.06
N LYS A 82 3.45 -11.42 -8.78
CA LYS A 82 3.26 -10.82 -7.45
C LYS A 82 2.01 -9.96 -7.32
N LEU A 83 1.36 -9.60 -8.42
CA LEU A 83 0.24 -8.66 -8.45
C LEU A 83 -1.00 -9.33 -9.06
N PRO A 84 -2.22 -9.05 -8.55
CA PRO A 84 -3.43 -9.51 -9.21
C PRO A 84 -3.54 -8.92 -10.63
N ARG A 85 -4.17 -9.65 -11.57
CA ARG A 85 -4.26 -9.28 -12.99
C ARG A 85 -4.77 -7.84 -13.19
N VAL A 86 -5.78 -7.40 -12.43
CA VAL A 86 -6.33 -6.02 -12.49
C VAL A 86 -5.30 -4.95 -12.11
N TYR A 87 -4.42 -5.22 -11.13
CA TYR A 87 -3.37 -4.29 -10.71
C TYR A 87 -2.28 -4.17 -11.78
N VAL A 88 -1.93 -5.29 -12.43
CA VAL A 88 -0.98 -5.29 -13.55
C VAL A 88 -1.53 -4.44 -14.70
N ARG A 89 -2.79 -4.63 -15.08
CA ARG A 89 -3.45 -3.85 -16.16
C ARG A 89 -3.47 -2.35 -15.84
N VAL A 90 -3.88 -1.98 -14.62
CA VAL A 90 -3.89 -0.58 -14.16
C VAL A 90 -2.49 0.02 -14.17
N LEU A 91 -1.49 -0.70 -13.64
CA LEU A 91 -0.11 -0.22 -13.61
C LEU A 91 0.44 -0.06 -15.03
N GLN A 92 0.21 -1.01 -15.92
CA GLN A 92 0.60 -0.91 -17.32
C GLN A 92 -0.02 0.31 -17.98
N ALA A 93 -1.32 0.54 -17.81
CA ALA A 93 -1.99 1.73 -18.34
C ALA A 93 -1.37 3.04 -17.80
N LEU A 94 -0.99 3.07 -16.53
CA LEU A 94 -0.35 4.24 -15.92
C LEU A 94 1.07 4.50 -16.43
N VAL A 95 1.91 3.46 -16.54
CA VAL A 95 3.35 3.62 -16.84
C VAL A 95 3.70 3.47 -18.31
N TYR A 96 2.80 2.94 -19.15
CA TYR A 96 3.09 2.68 -20.57
C TYR A 96 3.57 3.94 -21.28
N GLY A 97 4.66 3.80 -22.06
CA GLY A 97 5.24 4.90 -22.84
C GLY A 97 5.84 6.05 -22.02
N SER A 98 5.79 6.01 -20.69
CA SER A 98 6.27 7.11 -19.83
C SER A 98 7.78 7.09 -19.59
N GLY A 99 8.44 5.93 -19.74
CA GLY A 99 9.82 5.73 -19.32
C GLY A 99 10.00 5.54 -17.80
N VAL A 100 8.91 5.54 -17.03
CA VAL A 100 8.90 5.25 -15.59
C VAL A 100 9.10 3.75 -15.34
N LYS A 101 9.92 3.43 -14.34
CA LYS A 101 10.20 2.06 -13.93
C LYS A 101 9.57 1.80 -12.57
N PRO A 102 8.48 1.01 -12.49
CA PRO A 102 7.92 0.61 -11.22
C PRO A 102 8.77 -0.48 -10.58
N ALA A 103 9.13 -0.30 -9.31
CA ALA A 103 9.82 -1.29 -8.48
C ALA A 103 8.91 -1.70 -7.32
N PHE A 104 8.71 -3.00 -7.14
CA PHE A 104 7.89 -3.54 -6.05
C PHE A 104 8.56 -3.30 -4.70
N VAL A 105 7.82 -2.74 -3.74
CA VAL A 105 8.31 -2.45 -2.37
C VAL A 105 7.70 -3.43 -1.38
N TYR A 106 6.38 -3.49 -1.35
CA TYR A 106 5.62 -4.33 -0.43
C TYR A 106 4.31 -4.78 -1.08
N GLY A 107 3.81 -5.93 -0.65
CA GLY A 107 2.48 -6.37 -1.02
C GLY A 107 1.95 -7.42 -0.06
N SER A 108 0.66 -7.32 0.24
CA SER A 108 -0.07 -8.35 0.97
C SER A 108 -1.26 -8.82 0.15
N ARG A 109 -1.30 -10.12 -0.13
CA ARG A 109 -2.46 -10.77 -0.77
C ARG A 109 -3.66 -10.83 0.17
N SER A 110 -3.45 -10.90 1.49
CA SER A 110 -4.56 -11.01 2.46
C SER A 110 -5.39 -9.73 2.54
N ASN A 111 -4.74 -8.57 2.34
CA ASN A 111 -5.38 -7.27 2.50
C ASN A 111 -5.46 -6.51 1.17
N ASP A 112 -5.12 -7.17 0.05
CA ASP A 112 -5.11 -6.62 -1.32
C ASP A 112 -4.46 -5.23 -1.42
N ARG A 113 -3.30 -5.04 -0.78
CA ARG A 113 -2.55 -3.78 -0.73
C ARG A 113 -1.16 -3.98 -1.29
N TYR A 114 -0.76 -3.13 -2.22
CA TYR A 114 0.53 -3.19 -2.90
C TYR A 114 1.16 -1.81 -3.02
N THR A 115 2.45 -1.74 -2.76
CA THR A 115 3.21 -0.49 -2.75
C THR A 115 4.39 -0.60 -3.68
N MET A 116 4.59 0.43 -4.50
CA MET A 116 5.60 0.50 -5.53
C MET A 116 6.36 1.82 -5.46
N ARG A 117 7.65 1.77 -5.79
CA ARG A 117 8.47 2.94 -6.05
C ARG A 117 8.46 3.20 -7.55
N LEU A 118 8.02 4.38 -7.98
CA LEU A 118 8.06 4.79 -9.38
C LEU A 118 9.33 5.61 -9.61
N GLN A 119 10.23 5.07 -10.44
CA GLN A 119 11.52 5.69 -10.73
C GLN A 119 11.53 6.32 -12.13
N GLY A 120 12.15 7.49 -12.27
CA GLY A 120 12.29 8.18 -13.56
C GLY A 120 11.27 9.32 -13.73
N PRO A 121 10.79 9.60 -14.96
CA PRO A 121 9.99 10.79 -15.26
C PRO A 121 8.51 10.66 -14.82
N TRP A 122 8.30 10.40 -13.53
CA TRP A 122 7.00 10.13 -12.91
C TRP A 122 6.01 11.30 -13.02
N ARG A 123 6.50 12.54 -13.14
CA ARG A 123 5.64 13.73 -13.35
C ARG A 123 4.77 13.62 -14.59
N SER A 124 5.26 13.01 -15.66
CA SER A 124 4.47 12.77 -16.86
C SER A 124 3.23 11.90 -16.61
N ILE A 125 3.29 10.98 -15.64
CA ILE A 125 2.13 10.18 -15.22
C ILE A 125 1.14 11.06 -14.47
N VAL A 126 1.63 11.86 -13.51
CA VAL A 126 0.81 12.79 -12.73
C VAL A 126 0.09 13.78 -13.64
N ASP A 127 0.80 14.42 -14.58
CA ASP A 127 0.21 15.37 -15.51
C ASP A 127 -0.90 14.73 -16.35
N ARG A 128 -0.65 13.54 -16.93
CA ARG A 128 -1.68 12.79 -17.68
C ARG A 128 -2.91 12.51 -16.82
N CYS A 129 -2.70 12.02 -15.59
CA CYS A 129 -3.78 11.73 -14.65
C CYS A 129 -4.63 12.96 -14.31
N LEU A 130 -4.02 14.15 -14.25
CA LEU A 130 -4.73 15.39 -13.94
C LEU A 130 -5.41 16.02 -15.17
N THR A 131 -4.92 15.76 -16.39
CA THR A 131 -5.46 16.35 -17.63
C THR A 131 -6.46 15.47 -18.37
N GLU A 132 -6.31 14.14 -18.32
CA GLU A 132 -7.13 13.21 -19.09
C GLU A 132 -8.38 12.79 -18.32
N ALA A 133 -9.46 13.57 -18.48
CA ALA A 133 -10.77 13.32 -17.87
C ALA A 133 -11.39 11.94 -18.21
N SER A 134 -10.88 11.24 -19.23
CA SER A 134 -11.31 9.88 -19.61
C SER A 134 -10.70 8.78 -18.74
N THR A 135 -9.49 9.00 -18.21
CA THR A 135 -8.76 8.02 -17.40
C THR A 135 -9.17 8.10 -15.93
N VAL A 136 -9.56 9.30 -15.49
CA VAL A 136 -9.95 9.60 -14.11
C VAL A 136 -11.32 10.27 -14.14
N ARG A 137 -12.39 9.56 -13.74
CA ARG A 137 -13.64 10.26 -13.41
C ARG A 137 -13.29 11.27 -12.33
N SER A 138 -13.52 12.56 -12.59
CA SER A 138 -13.13 13.67 -11.69
C SER A 138 -13.69 13.54 -10.27
N SER A 139 -14.71 12.71 -10.04
CA SER A 139 -15.23 12.33 -8.73
C SER A 139 -14.32 11.40 -7.92
N ALA A 140 -13.28 10.81 -8.53
CA ALA A 140 -12.38 9.86 -7.90
C ALA A 140 -11.07 10.48 -7.43
N LEU A 141 -10.73 11.70 -7.90
CA LEU A 141 -9.49 12.39 -7.52
C LEU A 141 -9.65 13.07 -6.14
N TYR A 142 -8.68 12.84 -5.25
CA TYR A 142 -8.64 13.47 -3.92
C TYR A 142 -7.19 13.82 -3.53
N PRO A 143 -6.87 14.99 -2.95
CA PRO A 143 -7.76 16.13 -2.82
C PRO A 143 -8.11 16.69 -4.20
N ARG A 144 -9.21 17.46 -4.28
CA ARG A 144 -9.67 18.04 -5.56
C ARG A 144 -8.69 19.03 -6.17
N VAL A 145 -7.86 19.65 -5.33
CA VAL A 145 -6.79 20.57 -5.75
C VAL A 145 -5.48 19.92 -5.37
N VAL A 146 -4.67 19.62 -6.37
CA VAL A 146 -3.36 18.98 -6.20
C VAL A 146 -2.30 20.07 -6.19
N ASP A 147 -1.55 20.17 -5.10
CA ASP A 147 -0.37 21.04 -5.01
C ASP A 147 0.88 20.25 -5.41
N LEU A 148 1.54 20.70 -6.48
CA LEU A 148 2.78 20.12 -6.98
C LEU A 148 4.04 20.94 -6.57
N GLY A 149 3.89 22.07 -5.90
CA GLY A 149 5.01 22.94 -5.57
C GLY A 149 6.04 22.25 -4.67
N GLY A 150 7.33 22.32 -4.99
CA GLY A 150 8.40 21.68 -4.21
C GLY A 150 8.67 20.23 -4.61
N THR A 151 7.81 19.60 -5.41
CA THR A 151 8.04 18.23 -5.92
C THR A 151 9.11 18.19 -7.01
N GLU A 152 9.70 19.34 -7.39
CA GLU A 152 10.83 19.43 -8.33
C GLU A 152 12.09 18.79 -7.75
N ALA A 153 12.17 18.74 -6.41
CA ALA A 153 13.27 18.11 -5.69
C ALA A 153 13.12 16.58 -5.56
N TRP A 154 11.97 16.02 -5.94
CA TRP A 154 11.70 14.59 -5.76
C TRP A 154 12.29 13.78 -6.92
N SER A 155 13.15 12.82 -6.57
CA SER A 155 13.70 11.84 -7.51
C SER A 155 12.62 10.85 -7.94
N ASP A 156 11.88 10.31 -6.96
CA ASP A 156 10.93 9.22 -7.14
C ASP A 156 9.63 9.50 -6.37
N VAL A 157 8.59 8.74 -6.67
CA VAL A 157 7.32 8.76 -5.92
C VAL A 157 6.89 7.36 -5.50
N LEU A 158 6.19 7.31 -4.38
CA LEU A 158 5.53 6.11 -3.88
C LEU A 158 4.14 6.02 -4.50
N LEU A 159 3.80 4.84 -5.00
CA LEU A 159 2.47 4.49 -5.49
C LEU A 159 1.92 3.35 -4.62
N LYS A 160 0.84 3.60 -3.89
CA LYS A 160 0.06 2.60 -3.16
C LYS A 160 -1.16 2.23 -3.99
N MET A 161 -1.44 0.94 -4.13
CA MET A 161 -2.62 0.39 -4.78
C MET A 161 -3.36 -0.48 -3.79
N GLN A 162 -4.69 -0.34 -3.74
CA GLN A 162 -5.56 -1.19 -2.93
C GLN A 162 -6.94 -1.33 -3.55
N CYS A 163 -7.72 -2.33 -3.12
CA CYS A 163 -9.08 -2.47 -3.63
C CYS A 163 -9.90 -1.25 -3.22
N ALA A 164 -10.62 -0.63 -4.16
CA ALA A 164 -11.38 0.59 -3.87
C ALA A 164 -12.52 0.37 -2.88
N LYS A 165 -13.04 -0.86 -2.77
CA LYS A 165 -14.06 -1.23 -1.77
C LYS A 165 -13.50 -1.28 -0.35
N ASP A 166 -12.19 -1.55 -0.22
CA ASP A 166 -11.47 -1.71 1.05
C ASP A 166 -10.70 -0.43 1.43
N ALA A 167 -10.66 0.55 0.52
CA ALA A 167 -10.12 1.87 0.77
C ALA A 167 -11.08 2.65 1.67
N ASP A 168 -10.59 3.16 2.79
CA ASP A 168 -11.40 4.04 3.62
C ASP A 168 -11.47 5.43 2.97
N PRO A 169 -12.67 6.02 2.82
CA PRO A 169 -12.82 7.38 2.30
C PRO A 169 -12.01 8.43 3.06
N ASP A 170 -11.81 8.22 4.36
CA ASP A 170 -11.16 9.16 5.27
C ASP A 170 -9.62 9.01 5.25
N GLU A 171 -9.07 7.93 4.68
CA GLU A 171 -7.62 7.66 4.66
C GLU A 171 -6.85 8.78 3.95
N ASP A 172 -7.18 9.00 2.67
CA ASP A 172 -6.49 9.99 1.84
C ASP A 172 -6.80 11.41 2.33
N GLU A 173 -7.97 11.62 2.93
CA GLU A 173 -8.36 12.88 3.55
C GLU A 173 -7.53 13.21 4.78
N CYS A 174 -7.44 12.27 5.72
CA CYS A 174 -6.59 12.45 6.90
C CYS A 174 -5.13 12.63 6.48
N HIS A 175 -4.63 11.86 5.51
CA HIS A 175 -3.25 12.00 5.04
C HIS A 175 -3.00 13.37 4.39
N ALA A 176 -3.91 13.87 3.55
CA ALA A 176 -3.82 15.20 2.95
C ALA A 176 -3.87 16.32 4.01
N VAL A 177 -4.76 16.21 4.99
CA VAL A 177 -4.88 17.18 6.10
C VAL A 177 -3.59 17.21 6.93
N VAL A 178 -3.04 16.05 7.30
CA VAL A 178 -1.80 15.96 8.06
C VAL A 178 -0.62 16.54 7.28
N THR A 179 -0.46 16.18 6.01
CA THR A 179 0.67 16.65 5.19
C THR A 179 0.58 18.14 4.88
N THR A 180 -0.62 18.72 4.83
CA THR A 180 -0.81 20.16 4.70
C THR A 180 -0.47 20.90 6.00
N ALA A 181 -0.95 20.39 7.15
CA ALA A 181 -0.78 21.05 8.44
C ALA A 181 0.63 20.85 9.05
N CYS A 182 1.23 19.68 8.81
CA CYS A 182 2.48 19.20 9.40
C CYS A 182 3.30 18.43 8.36
N PRO A 183 3.83 19.10 7.32
CA PRO A 183 4.52 18.42 6.21
C PRO A 183 5.77 17.63 6.64
N GLU A 184 6.34 17.92 7.80
CA GLU A 184 7.57 17.29 8.28
C GLU A 184 7.36 15.96 9.05
N ILE A 185 6.13 15.57 9.35
CA ILE A 185 5.82 14.35 10.14
C ILE A 185 5.22 13.21 9.31
N SER A 186 5.05 13.38 8.01
CA SER A 186 4.45 12.38 7.13
C SER A 186 4.97 12.57 5.70
N PRO A 187 5.18 11.50 4.90
CA PRO A 187 5.47 11.66 3.48
C PRO A 187 4.34 12.46 2.84
N ARG A 188 4.70 13.48 2.06
CA ARG A 188 3.68 14.33 1.46
C ARG A 188 2.76 13.53 0.54
N PHE A 189 1.46 13.69 0.74
CA PHE A 189 0.42 13.12 -0.10
C PHE A 189 0.19 14.04 -1.30
N LEU A 190 0.21 13.51 -2.52
CA LEU A 190 -0.10 14.29 -3.73
C LEU A 190 -1.58 14.19 -4.06
N PHE A 191 -2.04 12.98 -4.37
CA PHE A 191 -3.43 12.68 -4.64
C PHE A 191 -3.67 11.17 -4.64
N GLY A 192 -4.94 10.79 -4.48
CA GLY A 192 -5.47 9.48 -4.72
C GLY A 192 -6.53 9.50 -5.82
N MET A 193 -6.66 8.39 -6.55
CA MET A 193 -7.65 8.18 -7.62
C MET A 193 -8.13 6.74 -7.65
N THR A 194 -9.22 6.49 -8.38
CA THR A 194 -9.73 5.13 -8.57
C THR A 194 -9.84 4.79 -10.05
N ILE A 195 -9.19 3.70 -10.46
CA ILE A 195 -9.20 3.18 -11.84
C ILE A 195 -9.58 1.70 -11.78
N ALA A 196 -10.61 1.30 -12.54
CA ALA A 196 -11.06 -0.10 -12.63
C ALA A 196 -11.24 -0.81 -11.28
N GLY A 197 -11.77 -0.11 -10.27
CA GLY A 197 -11.97 -0.66 -8.92
C GLY A 197 -10.71 -0.73 -8.05
N VAL A 198 -9.58 -0.20 -8.52
CA VAL A 198 -8.34 -0.07 -7.75
C VAL A 198 -8.17 1.38 -7.29
N ARG A 199 -8.08 1.60 -5.99
CA ARG A 199 -7.66 2.87 -5.38
C ARG A 199 -6.14 2.99 -5.48
N ILE A 200 -5.66 4.14 -5.95
CA ILE A 200 -4.26 4.43 -6.20
C ILE A 200 -3.92 5.73 -5.49
N SER A 201 -2.91 5.73 -4.63
CA SER A 201 -2.44 6.92 -3.91
C SER A 201 -0.98 7.23 -4.26
N PHE A 202 -0.72 8.47 -4.68
CA PHE A 202 0.60 8.99 -5.01
C PHE A 202 1.14 9.83 -3.85
N MET A 203 2.34 9.49 -3.41
CA MET A 203 2.97 10.07 -2.23
C MET A 203 4.46 10.28 -2.45
N GLU A 204 5.07 11.11 -1.61
CA GLU A 204 6.52 11.25 -1.54
C GLU A 204 7.20 9.90 -1.27
N TRP A 205 8.23 9.60 -2.06
CA TRP A 205 9.16 8.53 -1.70
C TRP A 205 10.22 9.07 -0.74
N LEU A 206 10.27 8.51 0.47
CA LEU A 206 11.28 8.87 1.46
C LEU A 206 12.49 7.94 1.37
N ASP A 207 13.60 8.46 0.85
CA ASP A 207 14.88 7.73 0.82
C ASP A 207 15.49 7.59 2.22
N ASP A 208 16.31 6.55 2.41
CA ASP A 208 17.12 6.32 3.62
C ASP A 208 16.32 6.27 4.94
N CYS A 209 15.07 5.82 4.85
CA CYS A 209 14.20 5.57 5.99
C CYS A 209 14.16 4.07 6.38
N ALA A 210 13.75 3.79 7.60
CA ALA A 210 13.49 2.44 8.10
C ALA A 210 12.24 2.44 8.97
N SER A 211 11.44 1.38 8.88
CA SER A 211 10.35 1.20 9.84
C SER A 211 10.89 1.01 11.25
N LEU A 212 10.14 1.46 12.26
CA LEU A 212 10.49 1.22 13.65
C LEU A 212 10.55 -0.28 13.96
N TYR A 213 9.74 -1.09 13.29
CA TYR A 213 9.82 -2.56 13.31
C TYR A 213 11.19 -3.08 12.85
N ASP A 214 11.68 -2.63 11.70
CA ASP A 214 12.98 -3.07 11.17
C ASP A 214 14.13 -2.61 12.06
N LEU A 215 14.05 -1.40 12.61
CA LEU A 215 15.01 -0.92 13.59
C LEU A 215 15.02 -1.79 14.85
N HIS A 216 13.85 -2.21 15.33
CA HIS A 216 13.71 -3.12 16.48
C HIS A 216 14.34 -4.48 16.18
N LYS A 217 13.98 -5.08 15.05
CA LYS A 217 14.50 -6.37 14.58
C LYS A 217 16.02 -6.37 14.46
N THR A 218 16.60 -5.26 14.01
CA THR A 218 18.05 -5.08 13.84
C THR A 218 18.77 -4.55 15.08
N LYS A 219 18.05 -4.30 16.20
CA LYS A 219 18.60 -3.71 17.43
C LYS A 219 19.38 -2.42 17.15
N SER A 220 18.83 -1.57 16.29
CA SER A 220 19.50 -0.36 15.82
C SER A 220 19.86 0.60 16.98
N PRO A 221 21.04 1.26 16.93
CA PRO A 221 21.40 2.29 17.90
C PRO A 221 20.50 3.53 17.85
N LEU A 222 19.67 3.68 16.82
CA LEU A 222 18.67 4.75 16.73
C LEU A 222 17.54 4.57 17.76
N LEU A 223 17.40 3.39 18.36
CA LEU A 223 16.36 3.07 19.34
C LEU A 223 16.72 3.58 20.74
N ASP A 224 16.60 4.88 20.93
CA ASP A 224 16.90 5.57 22.19
C ASP A 224 15.70 6.40 22.70
N VAL A 225 15.88 7.06 23.84
CA VAL A 225 14.87 7.95 24.45
C VAL A 225 14.55 9.15 23.55
N GLY A 226 15.52 9.61 22.76
CA GLY A 226 15.33 10.69 21.80
C GLY A 226 14.40 10.30 20.65
N MET A 227 14.53 9.08 20.14
CA MET A 227 13.58 8.52 19.16
C MET A 227 12.16 8.44 19.72
N TYR A 228 11.99 7.91 20.94
CA TYR A 228 10.67 7.89 21.59
C TYR A 228 10.06 9.30 21.68
N THR A 229 10.89 10.28 22.08
CA THR A 229 10.46 11.67 22.22
C THR A 229 10.04 12.23 20.86
N GLY A 230 10.82 12.00 19.80
CA GLY A 230 10.46 12.40 18.44
C GLY A 230 9.16 11.78 17.94
N VAL A 231 8.93 10.49 18.21
CA VAL A 231 7.68 9.80 17.82
C VAL A 231 6.48 10.36 18.58
N ARG A 232 6.62 10.56 19.90
CA ARG A 232 5.58 11.20 20.70
C ARG A 232 5.25 12.60 20.20
N ASP A 233 6.27 13.40 19.92
CA ASP A 233 6.07 14.79 19.50
C ASP A 233 5.42 14.85 18.11
N ALA A 234 5.77 13.96 17.18
CA ALA A 234 5.10 13.84 15.89
C ALA A 234 3.61 13.47 16.02
N ILE A 235 3.30 12.47 16.84
CA ILE A 235 1.92 12.02 17.10
C ILE A 235 1.10 13.14 17.78
N THR A 236 1.65 13.79 18.81
CA THR A 236 0.97 14.91 19.46
C THR A 236 0.77 16.09 18.51
N LYS A 237 1.73 16.36 17.63
CA LYS A 237 1.60 17.42 16.61
C LYS A 237 0.47 17.11 15.62
N MET A 238 0.35 15.86 15.18
CA MET A 238 -0.75 15.39 14.33
C MET A 238 -2.12 15.67 14.99
N TRP A 239 -2.28 15.33 16.27
CA TRP A 239 -3.53 15.61 17.00
C TRP A 239 -3.83 17.11 17.09
N LEU A 240 -2.84 17.89 17.54
CA LEU A 240 -3.04 19.28 17.94
C LEU A 240 -3.06 20.27 16.79
N THR A 241 -2.37 19.95 15.69
CA THR A 241 -2.23 20.86 14.55
C THR A 241 -3.12 20.41 13.40
N ALA A 242 -3.07 19.12 13.05
CA ALA A 242 -3.88 18.57 11.95
C ALA A 242 -5.30 18.19 12.40
N GLY A 243 -5.54 17.94 13.70
CA GLY A 243 -6.84 17.48 14.16
C GLY A 243 -7.14 16.06 13.70
N VAL A 244 -6.12 15.20 13.62
CA VAL A 244 -6.25 13.82 13.14
C VAL A 244 -5.73 12.85 14.19
N LEU A 245 -6.47 11.77 14.43
CA LEU A 245 -6.03 10.58 15.17
C LEU A 245 -5.70 9.48 14.16
N HIS A 246 -4.66 8.69 14.40
CA HIS A 246 -4.26 7.66 13.43
C HIS A 246 -5.02 6.34 13.64
N CYS A 247 -5.31 5.98 14.89
CA CYS A 247 -6.13 4.85 15.31
C CYS A 247 -5.61 3.47 14.84
N ASP A 248 -4.35 3.35 14.45
CA ASP A 248 -3.71 2.08 14.09
C ASP A 248 -2.18 2.21 14.11
N LEU A 249 -1.66 2.73 15.22
CA LEU A 249 -0.23 2.98 15.32
C LEU A 249 0.50 1.72 15.78
N HIS A 250 1.30 1.17 14.88
CA HIS A 250 2.22 0.08 15.18
C HIS A 250 3.61 0.35 14.59
N PRO A 251 4.65 -0.42 14.97
CA PRO A 251 6.02 -0.12 14.55
C PRO A 251 6.29 -0.12 13.03
N ASN A 252 5.41 -0.70 12.21
CA ASN A 252 5.54 -0.60 10.74
C ASN A 252 5.04 0.75 10.20
N ASN A 253 4.13 1.42 10.92
CA ASN A 253 3.53 2.70 10.52
C ASN A 253 4.35 3.93 10.93
N ILE A 254 5.52 3.70 11.51
CA ILE A 254 6.48 4.74 11.87
C ILE A 254 7.77 4.51 11.10
N LEU A 255 8.13 5.44 10.23
CA LEU A 255 9.42 5.48 9.57
C LEU A 255 10.35 6.46 10.28
N ILE A 256 11.63 6.08 10.36
CA ILE A 256 12.69 6.91 10.91
C ILE A 256 13.77 7.12 9.84
N GLY A 257 14.08 8.37 9.54
CA GLY A 257 15.21 8.71 8.68
C GLY A 257 16.53 8.29 9.33
N ARG A 258 17.31 7.42 8.70
CA ARG A 258 18.51 6.83 9.33
C ARG A 258 19.59 7.86 9.66
N LYS A 259 19.68 8.91 8.85
CA LYS A 259 20.64 10.02 9.02
C LYS A 259 20.04 11.22 9.73
N THR A 260 18.84 11.64 9.32
CA THR A 260 18.18 12.85 9.82
C THR A 260 17.53 12.63 11.18
N ARG A 261 17.20 11.37 11.52
CA ARG A 261 16.37 10.98 12.66
C ARG A 261 14.97 11.60 12.63
N ALA A 262 14.55 12.11 11.46
CA ALA A 262 13.19 12.57 11.25
C ALA A 262 12.22 11.41 11.42
N VAL A 263 11.04 11.70 11.97
CA VAL A 263 9.98 10.73 12.20
C VAL A 263 8.87 10.99 11.19
N TYR A 264 8.44 9.93 10.50
CA TYR A 264 7.32 9.99 9.59
C TYR A 264 6.26 8.96 9.99
N ILE A 265 5.03 9.42 10.11
CA ILE A 265 3.84 8.61 10.33
C ILE A 265 3.25 8.27 8.95
N ILE A 266 2.95 6.99 8.72
CA ILE A 266 2.46 6.47 7.45
C ILE A 266 1.26 5.53 7.67
N ASP A 267 0.54 5.25 6.58
CA ASP A 267 -0.63 4.35 6.54
C ASP A 267 -1.80 4.83 7.40
N TYR A 268 -2.44 5.92 6.95
CA TYR A 268 -3.64 6.51 7.57
C TYR A 268 -4.90 5.68 7.35
N GLY A 269 -4.76 4.38 7.09
CA GLY A 269 -5.84 3.49 6.70
C GLY A 269 -6.95 3.42 7.73
N MET A 270 -6.71 3.72 9.01
CA MET A 270 -7.69 3.77 10.12
C MET A 270 -7.89 5.18 10.69
N ALA A 271 -7.27 6.20 10.09
CA ALA A 271 -7.24 7.54 10.64
C ALA A 271 -8.62 8.21 10.62
N MET A 272 -8.80 9.16 11.53
CA MET A 272 -10.02 9.95 11.61
C MET A 272 -9.74 11.38 12.06
N GLN A 273 -10.62 12.31 11.68
CA GLN A 273 -10.57 13.68 12.17
C GLN A 273 -11.26 13.83 13.53
N ILE A 274 -10.77 14.79 14.32
CA ILE A 274 -11.42 15.31 15.52
C ILE A 274 -11.89 16.74 15.26
N ASP A 275 -12.99 17.13 15.88
CA ASP A 275 -13.51 18.49 15.75
C ASP A 275 -12.69 19.50 16.57
N GLY A 276 -13.00 20.78 16.40
CA GLY A 276 -12.30 21.88 17.06
C GLY A 276 -12.44 21.83 18.60
N GLU A 277 -13.61 21.45 19.11
CA GLU A 277 -13.89 21.38 20.54
C GLU A 277 -13.02 20.30 21.21
N MET A 278 -13.02 19.09 20.64
CA MET A 278 -12.18 17.99 21.13
C MET A 278 -10.69 18.33 21.05
N ARG A 279 -10.27 19.03 20.00
CA ARG A 279 -8.88 19.47 19.86
C ARG A 279 -8.51 20.53 20.90
N ASP A 280 -9.39 21.48 21.18
CA ASP A 280 -9.18 22.51 22.19
C ASP A 280 -9.13 21.92 23.61
N ASP A 281 -9.99 20.95 23.91
CA ASP A 281 -9.94 20.18 25.16
C ASP A 281 -8.62 19.42 25.31
N LEU A 282 -8.13 18.82 24.21
CA LEU A 282 -6.85 18.11 24.20
C LEU A 282 -5.68 19.07 24.45
N HIS A 283 -5.69 20.25 23.84
CA HIS A 283 -4.72 21.32 24.12
C HIS A 283 -4.74 21.68 25.61
N GLU A 284 -5.91 21.93 26.19
CA GLU A 284 -6.05 22.32 27.59
C GLU A 284 -5.46 21.26 28.54
N VAL A 285 -5.81 19.99 28.30
CA VAL A 285 -5.34 18.87 29.13
C VAL A 285 -3.82 18.70 29.04
N LEU A 286 -3.24 18.80 27.84
CA LEU A 286 -1.79 18.68 27.64
C LEU A 286 -0.99 19.83 28.24
N HIS A 287 -1.58 21.02 28.37
CA HIS A 287 -0.95 22.15 29.05
C HIS A 287 -0.88 21.99 30.58
N ARG A 288 -1.63 21.05 31.16
CA ARG A 288 -1.59 20.77 32.60
C ARG A 288 -0.26 20.10 32.97
N LYS A 289 0.41 20.65 33.98
CA LYS A 289 1.72 20.18 34.42
C LYS A 289 1.68 18.70 34.81
N GLY A 290 2.53 17.89 34.17
CA GLY A 290 2.73 16.48 34.52
C GLY A 290 1.76 15.51 33.86
N VAL A 291 0.83 15.99 33.03
CA VAL A 291 0.01 15.14 32.17
C VAL A 291 0.87 14.62 31.02
N ARG A 292 0.72 13.33 30.70
CA ARG A 292 1.42 12.70 29.57
C ARG A 292 0.49 12.63 28.38
N ALA A 293 1.07 12.55 27.18
CA ALA A 293 0.33 12.50 25.93
C ALA A 293 -0.68 11.34 25.87
N GLU A 294 -0.26 10.14 26.29
CA GLU A 294 -1.13 8.96 26.33
C GLU A 294 -2.28 9.09 27.34
N ASP A 295 -2.08 9.78 28.47
CA ASP A 295 -3.16 9.97 29.45
C ASP A 295 -4.16 11.04 28.97
N ALA A 296 -3.68 12.06 28.26
CA ALA A 296 -4.53 13.07 27.63
C ALA A 296 -5.38 12.45 26.51
N PHE A 297 -4.78 11.58 25.70
CA PHE A 297 -5.49 10.81 24.68
C PHE A 297 -6.59 9.93 25.31
N ASP A 298 -6.27 9.20 26.38
CA ASP A 298 -7.25 8.36 27.09
C ASP A 298 -8.46 9.20 27.58
N ALA A 299 -8.20 10.41 28.07
CA ALA A 299 -9.22 11.28 28.64
C ALA A 299 -10.15 11.92 27.60
N ILE A 300 -9.64 12.23 26.41
CA ILE A 300 -10.34 13.06 25.42
C ILE A 300 -10.70 12.29 24.15
N CYS A 301 -9.78 11.46 23.65
CA CYS A 301 -9.83 10.93 22.29
C CYS A 301 -10.27 9.47 22.22
N LYS A 302 -10.09 8.69 23.30
CA LYS A 302 -10.24 7.23 23.26
C LYS A 302 -11.61 6.75 22.79
N ASP A 303 -12.67 7.31 23.34
CA ASP A 303 -14.04 6.94 22.96
C ASP A 303 -14.32 7.28 21.49
N HIS A 304 -13.71 8.34 20.97
CA HIS A 304 -13.82 8.70 19.57
C HIS A 304 -13.04 7.76 18.66
N ALA A 305 -11.80 7.42 19.03
CA ALA A 305 -10.98 6.45 18.31
C ALA A 305 -11.66 5.07 18.21
N LEU A 306 -12.31 4.61 19.27
CA LEU A 306 -13.06 3.35 19.28
C LEU A 306 -14.24 3.33 18.31
N LYS A 307 -14.80 4.49 17.93
CA LYS A 307 -15.86 4.55 16.91
C LYS A 307 -15.37 4.09 15.54
N VAL A 308 -14.09 4.25 15.22
CA VAL A 308 -13.52 3.75 13.94
C VAL A 308 -13.64 2.24 13.86
N ILE A 309 -13.29 1.55 14.94
CA ILE A 309 -13.35 0.09 15.02
C ILE A 309 -14.80 -0.39 14.81
N VAL A 310 -15.73 0.21 15.54
CA VAL A 310 -17.16 -0.12 15.45
C VAL A 310 -17.72 0.18 14.06
N ARG A 311 -17.40 1.36 13.48
CA ARG A 311 -17.85 1.76 12.13
C ARG A 311 -17.41 0.75 11.07
N ARG A 312 -16.25 0.13 11.26
CA ARG A 312 -15.67 -0.82 10.30
C ARG A 312 -16.08 -2.26 10.54
N GLY A 313 -16.90 -2.51 11.56
CA GLY A 313 -17.37 -3.86 11.89
C GLY A 313 -16.25 -4.77 12.42
N TYR A 314 -15.12 -4.20 12.82
CA TYR A 314 -14.07 -4.97 13.49
C TYR A 314 -14.45 -5.17 14.96
N ASN A 315 -14.10 -6.33 15.48
CA ASN A 315 -14.14 -6.61 16.90
C ASN A 315 -12.74 -6.37 17.47
N VAL A 316 -12.61 -5.45 18.42
CA VAL A 316 -11.31 -5.13 19.05
C VAL A 316 -10.67 -6.38 19.65
N ASP A 317 -11.47 -7.29 20.21
CA ASP A 317 -10.98 -8.51 20.84
C ASP A 317 -10.37 -9.50 19.84
N ASP A 318 -10.65 -9.35 18.54
CA ASP A 318 -10.13 -10.18 17.46
C ASP A 318 -8.94 -9.54 16.73
N MET A 319 -8.51 -8.34 17.16
CA MET A 319 -7.40 -7.59 16.53
C MET A 319 -6.12 -7.67 17.37
N ASP A 320 -5.34 -8.72 17.15
CA ASP A 320 -4.13 -9.05 17.94
C ASP A 320 -3.03 -7.97 17.95
N ASP A 321 -2.96 -7.11 16.93
CA ASP A 321 -1.89 -6.11 16.74
C ASP A 321 -2.39 -4.66 16.72
N TRP A 322 -3.69 -4.44 16.93
CA TRP A 322 -4.27 -3.10 16.89
C TRP A 322 -3.87 -2.26 18.10
N ASN A 323 -3.52 -1.01 17.84
CA ASN A 323 -3.24 -0.03 18.88
C ASN A 323 -3.81 1.33 18.50
N ASP A 324 -4.66 1.88 19.38
CA ASP A 324 -4.90 3.32 19.38
C ASP A 324 -3.61 4.10 19.71
N ASP A 325 -3.63 5.40 19.42
CA ASP A 325 -2.43 6.22 19.51
C ASP A 325 -1.88 6.29 20.94
N GLY A 326 -2.76 6.39 21.95
CA GLY A 326 -2.36 6.41 23.36
C GLY A 326 -1.72 5.10 23.82
N THR A 327 -2.26 3.97 23.39
CA THR A 327 -1.75 2.62 23.70
C THR A 327 -0.39 2.40 23.07
N PHE A 328 -0.20 2.81 21.82
CA PHE A 328 1.09 2.77 21.15
C PHE A 328 2.15 3.61 21.89
N LEU A 329 1.82 4.85 22.28
CA LEU A 329 2.74 5.71 23.04
C LEU A 329 3.14 5.09 24.39
N ARG A 330 2.19 4.45 25.08
CA ARG A 330 2.43 3.73 26.33
C ARG A 330 3.38 2.55 26.12
N LEU A 331 3.19 1.78 25.05
CA LEU A 331 4.06 0.66 24.65
C LEU A 331 5.50 1.15 24.38
N LEU A 332 5.66 2.19 23.57
CA LEU A 332 6.98 2.76 23.26
C LEU A 332 7.69 3.26 24.52
N ARG A 333 6.98 4.01 25.37
CA ARG A 333 7.52 4.51 26.64
C ARG A 333 7.99 3.35 27.52
N SER A 334 7.15 2.31 27.67
CA SER A 334 7.49 1.13 28.46
C SER A 334 8.73 0.41 27.94
N THR A 335 8.99 0.50 26.64
CA THR A 335 10.12 -0.15 25.97
C THR A 335 11.40 0.68 26.12
N TYR A 336 11.35 1.98 25.84
CA TYR A 336 12.53 2.82 25.66
C TYR A 336 12.85 3.73 26.85
N CYS A 337 11.88 4.03 27.71
CA CYS A 337 12.05 4.93 28.86
C CYS A 337 12.19 4.20 30.21
N LYS A 338 12.50 2.91 30.22
CA LYS A 338 12.70 2.18 31.49
C LYS A 338 13.82 2.84 32.29
N VAL A 339 13.45 3.48 33.40
CA VAL A 339 14.39 3.85 34.45
C VAL A 339 15.03 2.55 34.93
N LYS A 340 16.35 2.40 34.75
CA LYS A 340 17.09 1.35 35.45
C LYS A 340 16.84 1.58 36.94
N LYS A 341 15.98 0.77 37.55
CA LYS A 341 15.97 0.64 39.01
C LYS A 341 17.37 0.16 39.37
N LYS A 342 18.20 1.05 39.91
CA LYS A 342 19.45 0.66 40.57
C LYS A 342 19.04 -0.35 41.64
N LYS A 343 19.43 -1.61 41.45
CA LYS A 343 19.39 -2.61 42.50
C LYS A 343 20.44 -2.26 43.54
#